data_AF-D2MPJ2-F1
#
_entry.id   AF-D2MPJ2-F1
#
_cell.length_a   1.000
_cell.length_b   1.000
_cell.length_c   1.000
_cell.angle_alpha   90.00
_cell.angle_beta   90.00
_cell.angle_gamma   90.00
#
_symmetry.space_group_name_H-M   'P 1'
#
loop_
_entity.id
_entity.type
_entity.pdbx_description
1 polymer ?
#
loop_
_entity_poly.entity_id
_entity_poly.type
_entity_poly.pdbx_seq_one_letter_code
_entity_poly.pdbx_strand_id
1 'polypeptide(L)'
;MGVLKNARKEKYVQGLISGLSQRKAYLVAYPKASKWKSETVDNKASKLLRDDEVWARYVELQEENAKTAGLTRERKKEILKRLAEDESISPNERIKAIDVDNKMDGEYVSKVDLSGSLETKQSKVDDVIEQLKVADEE
;
A
#
# COMPACT_ATOMS: atom_id res chain seq x y z
N MET A 1 23.30 -5.20 -12.25
CA MET A 1 23.54 -6.64 -12.05
C MET A 1 22.65 -7.41 -13.02
N GLY A 2 23.13 -8.55 -13.53
CA GLY A 2 22.33 -9.38 -14.43
C GLY A 2 21.25 -10.17 -13.68
N VAL A 3 20.31 -10.75 -14.41
CA VAL A 3 19.28 -11.67 -13.90
C VAL A 3 19.89 -12.75 -13.00
N LEU A 4 19.21 -13.09 -11.89
CA LEU A 4 19.66 -14.16 -11.00
C LEU A 4 19.81 -15.49 -11.76
N LYS A 5 20.92 -16.21 -11.54
CA LYS A 5 21.17 -17.52 -12.16
C LYS A 5 20.07 -18.55 -11.87
N ASN A 6 19.43 -18.44 -10.70
CA ASN A 6 18.32 -19.28 -10.32
C ASN A 6 16.99 -18.63 -10.72
N ALA A 7 16.35 -19.19 -11.77
CA ALA A 7 15.08 -18.68 -12.30
C ALA A 7 13.94 -18.64 -11.26
N ARG A 8 13.95 -19.51 -10.24
CA ARG A 8 12.93 -19.45 -9.17
C ARG A 8 13.17 -18.29 -8.22
N LYS A 9 14.43 -17.99 -7.89
CA LYS A 9 14.79 -16.81 -7.11
C LYS A 9 14.39 -15.54 -7.86
N GLU A 10 14.67 -15.46 -9.16
CA GLU A 10 14.26 -14.31 -9.99
C GLU A 10 12.72 -14.14 -9.99
N LYS A 11 11.98 -15.23 -10.24
CA LYS A 11 10.51 -15.19 -10.26
C LYS A 11 9.92 -14.77 -8.91
N TYR A 12 10.56 -15.14 -7.80
CA TYR A 12 10.19 -14.68 -6.46
C TYR A 12 10.36 -13.16 -6.33
N VAL A 13 11.52 -12.62 -6.73
CA VAL A 13 11.79 -11.18 -6.68
C VAL A 13 10.82 -10.40 -7.58
N GLN A 14 10.58 -10.87 -8.81
CA GLN A 14 9.61 -10.25 -9.72
C GLN A 14 8.21 -10.18 -9.11
N GLY A 15 7.78 -11.24 -8.41
CA GLY A 15 6.51 -11.27 -7.69
C GLY A 15 6.42 -10.22 -6.57
N LEU A 16 7.52 -9.99 -5.84
CA LEU A 16 7.57 -8.94 -4.80
C LEU A 16 7.44 -7.54 -5.41
N ILE A 17 8.17 -7.27 -6.50
CA ILE A 17 8.12 -5.98 -7.21
C ILE A 17 6.74 -5.73 -7.82
N SER A 18 6.05 -6.77 -8.28
CA SER A 18 4.66 -6.68 -8.75
C SER A 18 3.62 -6.51 -7.63
N GLY A 19 4.04 -6.38 -6.36
CA GLY A 19 3.16 -6.13 -5.21
C GLY A 19 2.59 -7.37 -4.54
N LEU A 20 3.10 -8.58 -4.83
CA LEU A 20 2.69 -9.78 -4.09
C LEU A 20 3.32 -9.81 -2.70
N SER A 21 2.60 -10.34 -1.72
CA SER A 21 3.20 -10.66 -0.41
C SER A 21 4.27 -11.75 -0.55
N GLN A 22 5.21 -11.80 0.39
CA GLN A 22 6.29 -12.81 0.40
C GLN A 22 5.76 -14.23 0.24
N ARG A 23 4.68 -14.59 0.97
CA ARG A 23 4.03 -15.90 0.83
C ARG A 23 3.54 -16.16 -0.59
N LYS A 24 2.80 -15.21 -1.19
CA LYS A 24 2.24 -15.35 -2.54
C LYS A 24 3.34 -15.43 -3.60
N ALA A 25 4.34 -14.54 -3.52
CA ALA A 25 5.50 -14.56 -4.40
C ALA A 25 6.25 -15.90 -4.32
N TYR A 26 6.40 -16.45 -3.11
CA TYR A 26 7.06 -17.74 -2.90
C TYR A 26 6.26 -18.89 -3.51
N LEU A 27 4.93 -18.92 -3.37
CA LEU A 27 4.08 -19.94 -3.98
C LEU A 27 4.12 -19.90 -5.51
N VAL A 28 4.22 -18.70 -6.09
CA VAL A 28 4.36 -18.51 -7.56
C VAL A 28 5.72 -19.02 -8.06
N ALA A 29 6.78 -18.84 -7.28
CA ALA A 29 8.13 -19.33 -7.58
C ALA A 29 8.31 -20.84 -7.31
N TYR A 30 7.60 -21.38 -6.30
CA TYR A 30 7.69 -22.76 -5.85
C TYR A 30 6.29 -23.40 -5.71
N PRO A 31 5.63 -23.78 -6.81
CA PRO A 31 4.24 -24.26 -6.78
C PRO A 31 4.00 -25.50 -5.92
N LYS A 32 5.03 -26.34 -5.73
CA LYS A 32 4.96 -27.53 -4.87
C LYS A 32 4.77 -27.19 -3.39
N ALA A 33 5.14 -25.98 -2.97
CA ALA A 33 4.97 -25.51 -1.60
C ALA A 33 3.51 -25.19 -1.24
N SER A 34 2.58 -25.20 -2.21
CA SER A 34 1.14 -25.06 -1.97
C SER A 34 0.58 -26.15 -1.04
N LYS A 35 1.23 -27.31 -0.96
CA LYS A 35 0.87 -28.42 -0.08
C LYS A 35 1.41 -28.27 1.34
N TRP A 36 2.25 -27.26 1.60
CA TRP A 36 2.87 -27.05 2.90
C TRP A 36 1.98 -26.23 3.82
N LYS A 37 2.23 -26.30 5.13
CA LYS A 37 1.60 -25.41 6.10
C LYS A 37 2.01 -23.96 5.79
N SER A 38 1.09 -23.02 6.02
CA SER A 38 1.30 -21.59 5.79
C SER A 38 2.58 -21.06 6.48
N GLU A 39 2.75 -21.40 7.76
CA GLU A 39 3.93 -21.02 8.54
C GLU A 39 5.25 -21.52 7.94
N THR A 40 5.26 -22.73 7.37
CA THR A 40 6.44 -23.26 6.69
C THR A 40 6.77 -22.45 5.45
N VAL A 41 5.76 -22.04 4.69
CA VAL A 41 5.94 -21.19 3.50
C VAL A 41 6.46 -19.82 3.91
N ASP A 42 5.92 -19.22 4.97
CA ASP A 42 6.37 -17.91 5.47
C ASP A 42 7.82 -17.92 5.92
N ASN A 43 8.19 -18.92 6.73
CA ASN A 43 9.57 -19.07 7.21
C ASN A 43 10.55 -19.26 6.05
N LYS A 44 10.17 -20.02 5.01
CA LYS A 44 11.00 -20.22 3.82
C LYS A 44 11.07 -18.96 2.95
N ALA A 45 9.96 -18.24 2.77
CA ALA A 45 9.92 -16.99 2.00
C ALA A 45 10.76 -15.90 2.68
N SER A 46 10.64 -15.74 4.00
CA SER A 46 11.43 -14.80 4.79
C SER A 46 12.92 -15.13 4.71
N LYS A 47 13.30 -16.41 4.87
CA LYS A 47 14.69 -16.85 4.70
C LYS A 47 15.22 -16.60 3.30
N LEU A 48 14.40 -16.80 2.27
CA LEU A 48 14.80 -16.57 0.88
C LEU A 48 15.05 -15.09 0.59
N LEU A 49 14.27 -14.18 1.18
CA LEU A 49 14.47 -12.74 1.00
C LEU A 49 15.77 -12.24 1.65
N ARG A 50 16.22 -12.91 2.72
CA ARG A 50 17.48 -12.60 3.43
C ARG A 50 18.73 -13.14 2.73
N ASP A 51 18.60 -13.89 1.65
CA ASP A 51 19.73 -14.34 0.84
C ASP A 51 20.33 -13.13 0.11
N ASP A 52 21.64 -12.92 0.23
CA ASP A 52 22.32 -11.70 -0.25
C ASP A 52 22.09 -11.46 -1.75
N GLU A 53 22.08 -12.51 -2.57
CA GLU A 53 21.84 -12.39 -4.02
C GLU A 53 20.39 -11.94 -4.31
N VAL A 54 19.43 -12.52 -3.58
CA VAL A 54 18.00 -12.20 -3.72
C VAL A 54 17.73 -10.77 -3.26
N TRP A 55 18.30 -10.38 -2.13
CA TRP A 55 18.14 -9.04 -1.56
C TRP A 55 18.73 -7.98 -2.49
N ALA A 56 19.97 -8.17 -2.96
CA ALA A 56 20.62 -7.24 -3.88
C ALA A 56 19.80 -7.03 -5.17
N ARG A 57 19.25 -8.12 -5.73
CA ARG A 57 18.39 -8.06 -6.92
C ARG A 57 17.06 -7.36 -6.65
N TYR A 58 16.46 -7.60 -5.49
CA TYR A 58 15.22 -6.92 -5.07
C TYR A 58 15.41 -5.41 -4.95
N VAL A 59 16.49 -4.97 -4.30
CA VAL A 59 16.82 -3.54 -4.16
C VAL A 59 17.06 -2.90 -5.53
N GLU A 60 17.83 -3.56 -6.40
CA GLU A 60 18.07 -3.07 -7.77
C GLU A 60 16.77 -2.83 -8.53
N LEU A 61 15.87 -3.82 -8.57
CA LEU A 61 14.59 -3.69 -9.27
C LEU A 61 13.66 -2.68 -8.58
N GLN A 62 13.75 -2.54 -7.26
CA GLN A 62 12.99 -1.52 -6.53
C GLN A 62 13.48 -0.11 -6.88
N GLU A 63 14.78 0.10 -6.99
CA GLU A 63 15.37 1.36 -7.42
C GLU A 63 15.07 1.67 -8.89
N GLU A 64 15.15 0.67 -9.77
CA GLU A 64 14.77 0.82 -11.17
C GLU A 64 13.28 1.17 -11.29
N ASN A 65 12.42 0.46 -10.54
CA ASN A 65 11.01 0.79 -10.50
C ASN A 65 10.79 2.17 -9.88
N ALA A 66 11.54 2.60 -8.87
CA ALA A 66 11.44 3.97 -8.32
C ALA A 66 11.90 5.05 -9.33
N LYS A 67 12.94 4.76 -10.13
CA LYS A 67 13.38 5.63 -11.23
C LYS A 67 12.36 5.69 -12.36
N THR A 68 11.66 4.59 -12.61
CA THR A 68 10.66 4.46 -13.68
C THR A 68 9.26 4.90 -13.23
N ALA A 69 8.96 4.82 -11.94
CA ALA A 69 7.69 5.18 -11.29
C ALA A 69 7.57 6.71 -11.15
N GLY A 70 7.65 7.41 -12.27
CA GLY A 70 7.34 8.83 -12.38
C GLY A 70 8.12 9.75 -11.44
N LEU A 71 7.63 10.99 -11.33
CA LEU A 71 8.21 11.99 -10.43
C LEU A 71 7.87 11.65 -8.98
N THR A 72 8.87 11.67 -8.10
CA THR A 72 8.68 11.54 -6.64
C THR A 72 7.78 12.68 -6.12
N ARG A 73 7.19 12.53 -4.93
CA ARG A 73 6.35 13.57 -4.33
C ARG A 73 7.12 14.88 -4.18
N GLU A 74 8.37 14.80 -3.72
CA GLU A 74 9.27 15.94 -3.55
C GLU A 74 9.55 16.62 -4.89
N ARG A 75 9.82 15.83 -5.93
CA ARG A 75 10.08 16.38 -7.26
C ARG A 75 8.85 17.02 -7.88
N LYS A 76 7.66 16.44 -7.66
CA LYS A 76 6.38 17.05 -8.08
C LYS A 76 6.16 18.41 -7.40
N LYS A 77 6.42 18.51 -6.09
CA LYS A 77 6.36 19.79 -5.37
C LYS A 77 7.32 20.84 -5.94
N GLU A 78 8.56 20.45 -6.22
CA GLU A 78 9.54 21.37 -6.81
C GLU A 78 9.06 21.94 -8.16
N ILE A 79 8.43 21.08 -8.98
CA ILE A 79 7.85 21.49 -10.26
C ILE A 79 6.67 22.44 -10.04
N LEU A 80 5.73 22.10 -9.14
CA LEU A 80 4.58 22.95 -8.84
C LEU A 80 5.00 24.33 -8.30
N LYS A 81 5.99 24.36 -7.40
CA LYS A 81 6.56 25.61 -6.88
C LYS A 81 7.15 26.46 -8.01
N ARG A 82 7.95 25.87 -8.90
CA ARG A 82 8.51 26.58 -10.06
C ARG A 82 7.40 27.15 -10.96
N LEU A 83 6.34 26.37 -11.21
CA LEU A 83 5.19 26.83 -12.02
C LEU A 83 4.41 27.95 -11.32
N ALA A 84 4.30 27.92 -9.99
CA ALA A 84 3.61 28.96 -9.22
C ALA A 84 4.39 30.29 -9.17
N GLU A 85 5.72 30.21 -9.11
CA GLU A 85 6.63 31.37 -9.05
C GLU A 85 6.86 32.03 -10.42
N ASP A 86 6.68 31.30 -11.52
CA ASP A 86 6.90 31.81 -12.87
C ASP A 86 5.81 32.81 -13.29
N GLU A 87 6.18 34.09 -13.39
CA GLU A 87 5.28 35.18 -13.78
C GLU A 87 4.88 35.17 -15.26
N SER A 88 5.58 34.41 -16.11
CA SER A 88 5.25 34.28 -17.53
C SER A 88 4.05 33.35 -17.79
N ILE A 89 3.72 32.50 -16.82
CA ILE A 89 2.62 31.55 -16.88
C ILE A 89 1.31 32.25 -16.55
N SER A 90 0.21 31.82 -17.19
CA SER A 90 -1.10 32.44 -16.97
C SER A 90 -1.50 32.38 -15.49
N PRO A 91 -2.11 33.44 -14.92
CA PRO A 91 -2.49 33.46 -13.50
C PRO A 91 -3.34 32.25 -13.08
N ASN A 92 -4.21 31.76 -13.97
CA ASN A 92 -5.03 30.58 -13.72
C ASN A 92 -4.21 29.28 -13.59
N GLU A 93 -3.16 29.11 -14.38
CA GLU A 93 -2.29 27.94 -14.28
C GLU A 93 -1.43 27.98 -13.01
N ARG A 94 -0.98 29.17 -12.62
CA ARG A 94 -0.28 29.38 -11.34
C ARG A 94 -1.16 29.03 -10.14
N ILE A 95 -2.43 29.48 -10.16
CA ILE A 95 -3.41 29.14 -9.11
C ILE A 95 -3.64 27.62 -9.05
N LYS A 96 -3.73 26.94 -10.21
CA LYS A 96 -3.85 25.47 -10.24
C LYS A 96 -2.63 24.77 -9.65
N ALA A 97 -1.43 25.26 -9.92
CA ALA A 97 -0.21 24.69 -9.35
C ALA A 97 -0.21 24.79 -7.82
N ILE A 98 -0.61 25.94 -7.27
CA ILE A 98 -0.75 26.18 -5.82
C ILE A 98 -1.85 25.29 -5.22
N ASP A 99 -3.03 25.22 -5.84
CA ASP A 99 -4.14 24.38 -5.36
C ASP A 99 -3.76 22.89 -5.30
N VAL A 100 -3.03 22.39 -6.30
CA VAL A 100 -2.53 21.01 -6.31
C VAL A 100 -1.48 20.80 -5.21
N ASP A 101 -0.60 21.77 -4.97
CA ASP A 101 0.42 21.68 -3.90
C ASP A 101 -0.24 21.63 -2.51
N ASN A 102 -1.21 22.52 -2.25
CA ASN A 102 -1.98 22.55 -1.01
C ASN A 102 -2.78 21.23 -0.78
N LYS A 103 -3.32 20.63 -1.85
CA LYS A 103 -3.93 19.29 -1.81
C LYS A 103 -2.91 18.21 -1.49
N MET A 104 -1.69 18.32 -2.01
CA MET A 104 -0.60 17.41 -1.68
C MET A 104 -0.16 17.56 -0.21
N ASP A 105 -0.29 18.73 0.41
CA ASP A 105 0.07 18.98 1.81
C ASP A 105 -1.05 18.72 2.82
N GLY A 106 -2.26 18.41 2.35
CA GLY A 106 -3.38 18.11 3.22
C GLY A 106 -3.91 19.34 3.95
N GLU A 107 -3.61 20.55 3.47
CA GLU A 107 -4.21 21.79 3.98
C GLU A 107 -5.73 21.81 3.75
N TYR A 108 -6.21 21.09 2.74
CA TYR A 108 -7.63 20.84 2.55
C TYR A 108 -8.12 19.72 3.46
N VAL A 109 -8.87 20.08 4.50
CA VAL A 109 -9.74 19.14 5.20
C VAL A 109 -10.95 18.83 4.32
N SER A 110 -10.90 17.71 3.59
CA SER A 110 -12.10 17.15 2.97
C SER A 110 -13.00 16.57 4.06
N LYS A 111 -14.21 17.10 4.20
CA LYS A 111 -15.23 16.48 5.05
C LYS A 111 -15.66 15.16 4.40
N VAL A 112 -15.23 14.04 4.98
CA VAL A 112 -15.66 12.71 4.56
C VAL A 112 -16.89 12.34 5.38
N ASP A 113 -18.08 12.52 4.81
CA ASP A 113 -19.32 12.02 5.41
C ASP A 113 -19.43 10.51 5.13
N LEU A 114 -19.10 9.65 6.11
CA LEU A 114 -19.34 8.21 6.04
C LEU A 114 -20.81 7.91 6.35
N SER A 115 -21.62 7.73 5.29
CA SER A 115 -22.98 7.19 5.43
C SER A 115 -22.96 5.67 5.35
N GLY A 116 -22.70 5.01 6.47
CA GLY A 116 -22.86 3.56 6.61
C GLY A 116 -23.65 3.24 7.87
N SER A 117 -24.71 2.45 7.74
CA SER A 117 -25.37 1.86 8.91
C SER A 117 -24.42 0.82 9.50
N LEU A 118 -23.95 1.05 10.72
CA LEU A 118 -23.21 0.05 11.47
C LEU A 118 -24.23 -1.00 11.94
N GLU A 119 -24.29 -2.14 11.26
CA GLU A 119 -24.95 -3.32 11.83
C GLU A 119 -24.11 -3.82 13.02
N THR A 120 -24.31 -3.21 14.18
CA THR A 120 -23.78 -3.72 15.43
C THR A 120 -24.52 -5.02 15.74
N LYS A 121 -23.80 -6.15 15.77
CA LYS A 121 -24.34 -7.38 16.33
C LYS A 121 -24.83 -7.08 17.74
N GLN A 122 -26.05 -7.52 18.08
CA GLN A 122 -26.73 -7.28 19.35
C GLN A 122 -25.73 -7.25 20.51
N SER A 123 -25.69 -6.11 21.18
CA SER A 123 -24.84 -5.92 22.33
C SER A 123 -25.54 -6.47 23.56
N LYS A 124 -24.78 -6.92 24.57
CA LYS A 124 -25.34 -7.34 25.86
C LYS A 124 -26.17 -6.24 26.54
N VAL A 125 -26.01 -4.98 26.11
CA VAL A 125 -26.79 -3.84 26.58
C VAL A 125 -28.23 -3.92 26.05
N ASP A 126 -28.41 -4.42 24.83
CA ASP A 126 -29.73 -4.61 24.23
C ASP A 126 -30.54 -5.67 25.01
N ASP A 127 -29.90 -6.77 25.43
CA ASP A 127 -30.52 -7.83 26.24
C ASP A 127 -30.95 -7.33 27.64
N VAL A 128 -30.15 -6.45 28.26
CA VAL A 128 -30.47 -5.89 29.58
C VAL A 128 -31.66 -4.93 29.50
N ILE A 129 -31.77 -4.15 28.42
CA ILE A 129 -32.90 -3.24 28.19
C ILE A 129 -34.20 -4.04 28.00
N GLU A 130 -34.15 -5.19 27.33
CA GLU A 130 -35.31 -6.06 27.17
C GLU A 130 -35.75 -6.68 28.50
N GLN A 131 -34.81 -7.12 29.34
CA GLN A 131 -35.12 -7.65 30.68
C GLN A 131 -35.75 -6.60 31.62
N LEU A 132 -35.34 -5.33 31.52
CA LEU A 132 -35.95 -4.24 32.29
C LEU A 132 -37.38 -3.93 31.83
N LYS A 133 -37.66 -4.01 30.52
CA LYS A 133 -39.03 -3.79 29.99
C LYS A 133 -40.02 -4.86 30.44
N VAL A 134 -39.57 -6.11 30.55
CA VAL A 134 -40.41 -7.22 31.03
C VAL A 134 -40.72 -7.09 32.53
N ALA A 135 -39.85 -6.44 33.30
CA ALA A 135 -40.05 -6.24 34.74
C ALA A 135 -41.07 -5.13 35.09
N ASP A 136 -41.40 -4.24 34.14
CA ASP A 136 -42.41 -3.17 34.32
C ASP A 136 -43.83 -3.61 33.91
N GLU A 137 -44.00 -4.81 33.32
CA GLU A 137 -45.30 -5.36 32.87
C GLU A 137 -45.89 -6.45 33.81
N GLU A 138 -45.28 -6.71 34.98
CA GLU A 138 -45.88 -7.51 36.08
C GLU A 138 -46.42 -6.66 37.24
#